data_AF-A0AAE9JH30-F1
#
_entry.id   AF-A0AAE9JH30-F1
#
_cell.length_a   1.000
_cell.length_b   1.000
_cell.length_c   1.000
_cell.angle_alpha   90.00
_cell.angle_beta   90.00
_cell.angle_gamma   90.00
#
_symmetry.space_group_name_H-M   'P 1'
#
loop_
_entity.id
_entity.type
_entity.pdbx_description
1 polymer ?
#
loop_
_entity_poly.entity_id
_entity_poly.type
_entity_poly.pdbx_seq_one_letter_code
_entity_poly.pdbx_strand_id
1 'polypeptide(L)'
;MIYDLSQIFFLHFNCFDAYATKLCYLCYYTLTVLWSLVRGKKHNPLRERMDTITLDTRQQFLATSLFVILLFILPTVFVYFVVFRSLRLAVSAIQTVIYFFGTWPFQIFALQKYVVRKYYGKPIAEETSDSPAT
;
A
#
# COMPACT_ATOMS: atom_id res chain seq x y z
N MET A 1 -21.12 1.70 -12.15
CA MET A 1 -21.26 2.31 -10.82
C MET A 1 -20.26 1.77 -9.79
N ILE A 2 -20.29 0.48 -9.40
CA ILE A 2 -19.35 -0.07 -8.39
C ILE A 2 -17.88 0.00 -8.88
N TYR A 3 -17.66 -0.23 -10.17
CA TYR A 3 -16.34 -0.12 -10.80
C TYR A 3 -15.82 1.32 -10.79
N ASP A 4 -16.64 2.29 -11.17
CA ASP A 4 -16.27 3.72 -11.20
C ASP A 4 -15.92 4.25 -9.80
N LEU A 5 -16.70 3.84 -8.79
CA LEU A 5 -16.40 4.13 -7.40
C LEU A 5 -15.07 3.50 -6.98
N SER A 6 -14.83 2.24 -7.33
CA SER A 6 -13.58 1.55 -7.01
C SER A 6 -12.36 2.23 -7.65
N GLN A 7 -12.50 2.73 -8.88
CA GLN A 7 -11.45 3.48 -9.58
C GLN A 7 -11.14 4.83 -8.92
N ILE A 8 -12.18 5.62 -8.60
CA ILE A 8 -12.01 6.87 -7.86
C ILE A 8 -11.36 6.63 -6.49
N PHE A 9 -11.75 5.58 -5.79
CA PHE A 9 -11.14 5.21 -4.52
C PHE A 9 -9.68 4.81 -4.67
N PHE A 10 -9.35 4.00 -5.69
CA PHE A 10 -7.97 3.61 -5.96
C PHE A 10 -7.11 4.82 -6.29
N LEU A 11 -7.63 5.75 -7.11
CA LEU A 11 -6.96 7.02 -7.38
C LEU A 11 -6.74 7.83 -6.11
N HIS A 12 -7.77 8.00 -5.27
CA HIS A 12 -7.67 8.73 -4.01
C HIS A 12 -6.58 8.16 -3.11
N PHE A 13 -6.47 6.84 -3.04
CA PHE A 13 -5.47 6.16 -2.25
C PHE A 13 -4.04 6.39 -2.77
N ASN A 14 -3.84 6.31 -4.09
CA ASN A 14 -2.53 6.57 -4.70
C ASN A 14 -2.14 8.05 -4.56
N CYS A 15 -3.09 8.97 -4.75
CA CYS A 15 -2.86 10.41 -4.50
C CYS A 15 -2.52 10.68 -3.03
N PHE A 16 -3.20 10.00 -2.11
CA PHE A 16 -2.99 10.15 -0.69
C PHE A 16 -1.65 9.58 -0.24
N ASP A 17 -1.23 8.42 -0.75
CA ASP A 17 0.10 7.84 -0.48
C ASP A 17 1.23 8.76 -0.98
N ALA A 18 1.06 9.36 -2.17
CA ALA A 18 1.98 10.37 -2.67
C ALA A 18 2.01 11.61 -1.75
N TYR A 19 0.85 12.10 -1.32
CA TYR A 19 0.75 13.23 -0.39
C TYR A 19 1.42 12.92 0.95
N ALA A 20 1.16 11.75 1.54
CA ALA A 20 1.77 11.31 2.80
C ALA A 20 3.29 11.22 2.68
N THR A 21 3.82 10.70 1.57
CA THR A 21 5.26 10.64 1.31
C THR A 21 5.87 12.05 1.27
N LYS A 22 5.21 12.99 0.59
CA LYS A 22 5.64 14.40 0.53
C LYS A 22 5.54 15.08 1.89
N LEU A 23 4.46 14.83 2.63
CA LEU A 23 4.24 15.37 3.97
C LEU A 23 5.29 14.85 4.95
N CYS A 24 5.56 13.54 4.97
CA CYS A 24 6.61 12.95 5.80
C CYS A 24 7.99 13.51 5.46
N TYR A 25 8.30 13.67 4.17
CA TYR A 25 9.54 14.30 3.73
C TYR A 25 9.64 15.76 4.23
N LEU A 26 8.57 16.54 4.08
CA LEU A 26 8.49 17.92 4.57
C LEU A 26 8.64 17.98 6.09
N CYS A 27 7.94 17.11 6.82
CA CYS A 27 8.02 17.02 8.27
C CYS A 27 9.43 16.68 8.72
N TYR A 28 10.09 15.68 8.11
CA TYR A 28 11.46 15.32 8.44
C TYR A 28 12.46 16.45 8.16
N TYR A 29 12.34 17.11 7.00
CA TYR A 29 13.17 18.27 6.67
C TYR A 29 12.97 19.41 7.68
N THR A 30 11.71 19.74 7.97
CA THR A 30 11.35 20.78 8.94
C THR A 30 11.86 20.43 10.33
N LEU A 31 11.71 19.18 10.77
CA LEU A 31 12.25 18.69 12.04
C LEU A 31 13.77 18.84 12.11
N THR A 32 14.49 18.51 11.03
CA THR A 32 15.96 18.62 10.97
C THR A 32 16.41 20.07 11.10
N VAL A 33 15.73 20.98 10.39
CA VAL A 33 15.97 22.42 10.47
C VAL A 33 15.65 22.93 11.88
N LEU A 34 14.44 22.67 12.40
CA LEU A 34 14.05 23.08 13.74
C LEU A 34 14.99 22.53 14.82
N TRP A 35 15.46 21.29 14.68
CA TRP A 35 16.40 20.68 15.60
C TRP A 35 17.75 21.41 15.65
N SER A 36 18.26 21.85 14.49
CA SER A 36 19.45 22.70 14.42
C SER A 36 19.23 24.08 15.03
N LEU A 37 18.03 24.67 14.85
CA LEU A 37 17.64 25.94 15.49
C LEU A 37 17.55 25.81 17.02
N VAL A 38 16.92 24.75 17.53
CA VAL A 38 16.77 24.50 18.97
C VAL A 38 18.14 24.29 19.65
N ARG A 39 19.10 23.71 18.93
CA ARG A 39 20.48 23.54 19.41
C ARG A 39 21.35 24.79 19.25
N GLY A 40 20.86 25.85 18.60
CA GLY A 40 21.57 27.12 18.42
C GLY A 40 22.83 27.06 17.54
N LYS A 41 23.04 25.97 16.80
CA LYS A 41 24.24 25.77 15.97
C LYS A 41 23.96 26.15 14.51
N LYS A 42 24.24 27.40 14.13
CA LYS A 42 24.28 27.78 12.71
C LYS A 42 25.69 27.54 12.17
N HIS A 43 25.81 26.69 11.17
CA HIS A 43 27.05 26.57 10.41
C HIS A 43 27.22 27.85 9.58
N ASN A 44 28.27 28.63 9.84
CA ASN A 44 28.59 29.83 9.07
C ASN A 44 29.60 29.48 7.96
N PRO A 45 29.17 29.30 6.70
CA PRO A 45 30.06 28.87 5.62
C PRO A 45 31.13 29.92 5.27
N LEU A 46 30.97 31.18 5.71
CA LEU A 46 31.94 32.25 5.47
C LEU A 46 33.19 32.21 6.37
N ARG A 47 33.18 31.42 7.46
CA ARG A 47 34.27 31.42 8.45
C ARG A 47 34.66 30.05 9.02
N GLU A 48 34.09 28.96 8.50
CA GLU A 48 34.26 27.58 9.00
C GLU A 48 34.15 27.45 10.53
N ARG A 49 33.37 28.32 11.19
CA ARG A 49 33.12 28.29 12.63
C ARG A 49 31.64 28.06 12.91
N MET A 50 31.37 27.28 13.95
CA MET A 50 30.04 27.13 14.54
C MET A 50 29.72 28.41 15.32
N ASP A 51 29.29 29.46 14.62
CA ASP A 51 28.84 30.67 15.27
C ASP A 51 27.48 30.37 15.93
N THR A 52 27.42 30.49 17.26
CA THR A 52 26.15 30.43 17.99
C THR A 52 25.41 31.71 17.64
N ILE A 53 24.40 31.62 16.77
CA ILE A 53 23.49 32.76 16.62
C ILE A 53 22.82 32.96 17.98
N THR A 54 22.92 34.17 18.51
CA THR A 54 22.10 34.66 19.60
C THR A 54 20.65 34.78 19.11
N LEU A 55 19.96 33.64 19.02
CA LEU A 55 18.53 33.58 18.75
C LEU A 55 17.83 34.09 20.01
N ASP A 56 16.90 35.01 19.83
CA ASP A 56 16.10 35.51 20.95
C ASP A 56 15.36 34.33 21.60
N THR A 57 15.31 34.32 22.94
CA THR A 57 14.63 33.31 23.77
C THR A 57 13.21 32.98 23.29
N ARG A 58 12.49 33.97 22.75
CA ARG A 58 11.15 33.81 22.18
C ARG A 58 11.11 32.91 20.94
N GLN A 59 12.12 33.02 20.07
CA GLN A 59 12.21 32.25 18.83
C GLN A 59 12.53 30.79 19.11
N GLN A 60 13.38 30.52 20.10
CA GLN A 60 13.67 29.15 20.54
C GLN A 60 12.41 28.45 21.08
N PHE A 61 11.59 29.17 21.85
CA PHE A 61 10.31 28.64 22.35
C PHE A 61 9.34 28.28 21.22
N LEU A 62 9.22 29.15 20.20
CA LEU A 62 8.38 28.87 19.03
C LEU A 62 8.88 27.65 18.25
N ALA A 63 10.20 27.50 18.08
CA ALA A 63 10.79 26.34 17.43
C ALA A 63 10.49 25.03 18.19
N THR A 64 10.58 25.04 19.52
CA THR A 64 10.20 23.86 20.34
C THR A 64 8.71 23.55 20.28
N SER A 65 7.84 24.56 20.26
CA SER A 65 6.39 24.36 20.16
C SER A 65 6.01 23.75 18.80
N LEU A 66 6.52 24.32 17.71
CA LEU A 66 6.35 23.77 16.36
C LEU A 66 6.91 22.35 16.25
N PHE A 67 8.08 22.08 16.83
CA PHE A 67 8.68 20.75 16.85
C PHE A 67 7.74 19.71 17.47
N VAL A 68 7.15 20.02 18.63
CA VAL A 68 6.18 19.12 19.30
C VAL A 68 4.91 18.94 18.47
N ILE A 69 4.38 20.02 17.87
CA ILE A 69 3.20 19.95 16.99
C ILE A 69 3.47 19.04 15.78
N LEU A 70 4.63 19.18 15.12
CA LEU A 70 5.03 18.30 14.01
C LEU A 70 5.19 16.84 14.47
N LEU A 71 5.82 16.63 15.63
CA LEU A 71 5.98 15.30 16.24
C LEU A 71 4.64 14.66 16.59
N PHE A 72 3.60 15.45 16.84
CA PHE A 72 2.26 14.98 17.13
C PHE A 72 1.46 14.70 15.85
N ILE A 73 1.62 15.53 14.81
CA ILE A 73 0.96 15.39 13.50
C ILE A 73 1.42 14.12 12.77
N LEU A 74 2.71 13.81 12.78
CA LEU A 74 3.26 12.61 12.14
C LEU A 74 2.57 11.30 12.59
N PRO A 75 2.53 10.96 13.89
CA PRO A 75 1.90 9.74 14.37
C PRO A 75 0.37 9.78 14.26
N THR A 76 -0.28 10.94 14.39
CA THR A 76 -1.75 11.00 14.21
C THR A 76 -2.15 10.70 12.77
N VAL A 77 -1.50 11.33 11.78
CA VAL A 77 -1.76 11.04 10.36
C VAL A 77 -1.45 9.58 10.04
N PHE A 78 -0.37 9.03 10.61
CA PHE A 78 -0.02 7.62 10.43
C PHE A 78 -1.07 6.66 11.00
N VAL A 79 -1.57 6.90 12.22
CA VAL A 79 -2.59 6.05 12.83
C VAL A 79 -3.89 6.09 12.04
N TYR A 80 -4.37 7.27 11.65
CA TYR A 80 -5.55 7.38 10.79
C TYR A 80 -5.38 6.60 9.50
N PHE A 81 -4.21 6.72 8.88
CA PHE A 81 -3.90 5.98 7.66
C PHE A 81 -3.93 4.46 7.86
N VAL A 82 -3.26 3.94 8.89
CA VAL A 82 -3.19 2.49 9.15
C VAL A 82 -4.60 1.94 9.40
N VAL A 83 -5.41 2.61 10.20
CA VAL A 83 -6.77 2.16 10.55
C VAL A 83 -7.68 2.12 9.31
N PHE A 84 -7.70 3.20 8.51
CA PHE A 84 -8.52 3.23 7.30
C PHE A 84 -8.02 2.23 6.23
N ARG A 85 -6.70 2.08 6.10
CA ARG A 85 -6.08 1.14 5.15
C ARG A 85 -6.32 -0.32 5.56
N SER A 86 -6.23 -0.64 6.85
CA SER A 86 -6.48 -1.99 7.36
C SER A 86 -7.94 -2.39 7.20
N LEU A 87 -8.88 -1.48 7.48
CA LEU A 87 -10.31 -1.73 7.27
C LEU A 87 -10.61 -2.03 5.80
N ARG A 88 -10.01 -1.28 4.87
CA ARG A 88 -10.19 -1.49 3.42
C ARG A 88 -9.60 -2.81 2.94
N LEU A 89 -8.40 -3.16 3.39
CA LEU A 89 -7.75 -4.43 3.09
C LEU A 89 -8.59 -5.60 3.62
N ALA A 90 -9.15 -5.48 4.82
CA ALA A 90 -10.02 -6.51 5.38
C ALA A 90 -11.27 -6.72 4.51
N VAL A 91 -11.97 -5.64 4.13
CA VAL A 91 -13.16 -5.74 3.26
C VAL A 91 -12.82 -6.31 1.89
N SER A 92 -11.75 -5.83 1.26
CA SER A 92 -11.30 -6.35 -0.04
C SER A 92 -10.88 -7.82 0.05
N ALA A 93 -10.18 -8.22 1.10
CA ALA A 93 -9.75 -9.60 1.30
C ALA A 93 -10.95 -10.53 1.45
N ILE A 94 -11.95 -10.13 2.24
CA ILE A 94 -13.19 -10.90 2.39
C ILE A 94 -13.88 -11.09 1.04
N GLN A 95 -14.01 -10.01 0.25
CA GLN A 95 -14.59 -10.07 -1.09
C GLN A 95 -13.82 -11.03 -2.01
N THR A 96 -12.48 -10.94 -2.04
CA THR A 96 -11.63 -11.81 -2.85
C THR A 96 -11.76 -13.27 -2.44
N VAL A 97 -11.79 -13.56 -1.13
CA VAL A 97 -11.96 -14.92 -0.61
C VAL A 97 -13.31 -15.48 -1.05
N ILE A 98 -14.40 -14.72 -0.94
CA ILE A 98 -15.73 -15.16 -1.37
C ILE A 98 -15.75 -15.49 -2.87
N TYR A 99 -15.19 -14.62 -3.73
CA TYR A 99 -15.14 -14.88 -5.16
C TYR A 99 -14.24 -16.08 -5.52
N PHE A 100 -13.12 -16.24 -4.82
CA PHE A 100 -12.21 -17.34 -5.00
C PHE A 100 -12.91 -18.67 -4.71
N PHE A 101 -13.56 -18.79 -3.55
CA PHE A 101 -14.33 -19.99 -3.19
C PHE A 101 -15.52 -20.24 -4.11
N GLY A 102 -16.25 -19.19 -4.54
CA GLY A 102 -17.39 -19.33 -5.43
C GLY A 102 -17.03 -19.78 -6.85
N THR A 103 -15.88 -19.35 -7.37
CA THR A 103 -15.45 -19.65 -8.75
C THR A 103 -14.65 -20.96 -8.85
N TRP A 104 -14.02 -21.38 -7.76
CA TRP A 104 -13.26 -22.63 -7.65
C TRP A 104 -13.99 -23.89 -8.16
N PRO A 105 -15.23 -24.20 -7.73
CA PRO A 105 -15.91 -25.41 -8.16
C PRO A 105 -16.22 -25.41 -9.66
N PHE A 106 -16.52 -24.25 -10.24
CA PHE A 106 -16.74 -24.11 -11.68
C PHE A 106 -15.46 -24.39 -12.49
N GLN A 107 -14.32 -23.87 -12.05
CA GLN A 107 -13.02 -24.12 -12.69
C GLN A 107 -12.61 -25.58 -12.60
N ILE A 108 -12.81 -26.24 -11.45
CA ILE A 108 -12.53 -27.67 -11.27
C ILE A 108 -13.45 -28.50 -12.17
N PHE A 109 -14.75 -28.19 -12.22
CA PHE A 109 -15.69 -28.90 -13.09
C PHE A 109 -15.35 -28.75 -14.57
N ALA A 110 -14.91 -27.56 -15.00
CA ALA A 110 -14.44 -27.31 -16.35
C ALA A 110 -13.19 -28.15 -16.69
N LEU A 111 -12.21 -28.21 -15.78
CA LEU A 111 -11.04 -29.07 -15.93
C LEU A 111 -11.41 -30.55 -15.97
N GLN A 112 -12.35 -30.99 -15.11
CA GLN A 112 -12.84 -32.37 -15.12
C GLN A 112 -13.44 -32.73 -16.47
N LYS A 113 -14.33 -31.87 -17.02
CA LYS A 113 -14.89 -32.07 -18.37
C LYS A 113 -13.83 -32.04 -19.47
N TYR A 114 -12.83 -31.16 -19.36
CA TYR A 114 -11.72 -31.09 -20.31
C TYR A 114 -10.89 -32.38 -20.32
N VAL A 115 -10.56 -32.91 -19.14
CA VAL A 115 -9.86 -34.19 -18.98
C VAL A 115 -10.70 -35.35 -19.50
N VAL A 116 -11.97 -35.44 -19.12
CA VAL A 116 -12.87 -36.51 -19.59
C VAL A 116 -13.00 -36.50 -21.10
N ARG A 117 -13.20 -35.33 -21.74
CA ARG A 117 -13.20 -35.22 -23.21
C ARG A 117 -11.89 -35.69 -23.85
N LYS A 118 -10.74 -35.42 -23.22
CA LYS A 118 -9.43 -35.80 -23.74
C LYS A 118 -9.15 -37.31 -23.64
N TYR A 119 -9.61 -37.96 -22.56
CA TYR A 119 -9.36 -39.39 -22.33
C TYR A 119 -10.47 -40.31 -22.88
N TYR A 120 -11.75 -39.94 -22.76
CA TYR A 120 -12.87 -40.72 -23.30
C TYR A 120 -13.23 -40.38 -24.76
N GLY A 121 -12.69 -39.28 -25.31
CA GLY A 121 -12.92 -38.87 -26.69
C GLY A 121 -12.01 -39.56 -27.72
N LYS A 122 -11.15 -40.49 -27.30
CA LYS A 122 -10.36 -41.33 -28.21
C LYS A 122 -11.25 -42.54 -28.57
N PRO A 123 -11.75 -42.65 -29.81
CA PRO A 123 -12.71 -43.68 -30.15
C PRO A 123 -12.06 -45.07 -30.02
N ILE A 124 -12.78 -45.97 -29.37
CA ILE A 124 -12.56 -47.42 -29.35
C ILE A 124 -12.79 -47.92 -30.78
N ALA A 125 -11.81 -47.73 -31.65
CA ALA A 125 -11.88 -48.09 -33.07
C ALA A 125 -10.78 -49.08 -33.45
N GLU A 126 -10.47 -50.03 -32.56
CA GLU A 126 -9.44 -51.05 -32.86
C GLU A 126 -9.63 -52.36 -32.08
N GLU A 127 -10.87 -52.77 -31.75
CA GLU A 127 -11.09 -54.05 -31.05
C GLU A 127 -12.38 -54.78 -31.45
N THR A 128 -12.86 -54.56 -32.69
CA THR A 128 -14.05 -55.30 -33.20
C THR A 128 -13.90 -55.76 -34.65
N SER A 129 -12.67 -56.02 -35.11
CA SER A 129 -12.43 -56.63 -36.44
C SER A 129 -11.68 -57.97 -36.42
N ASP A 130 -11.39 -58.56 -35.25
CA ASP A 130 -10.77 -59.89 -35.15
C ASP A 130 -11.68 -60.86 -34.36
N SER A 131 -12.83 -61.20 -34.94
CA SER A 131 -13.54 -62.43 -34.59
C SER A 131 -13.73 -63.22 -35.88
N PRO A 132 -13.06 -64.37 -36.07
CA PRO A 132 -13.17 -65.14 -37.31
C PRO A 132 -14.58 -65.73 -37.40
N ALA A 133 -15.17 -65.60 -38.58
CA ALA A 133 -16.43 -66.23 -38.93
C ALA A 133 -16.27 -67.77 -38.86
N THR A 134 -17.15 -68.41 -38.08
CA THR A 134 -17.50 -69.83 -38.18
C THR A 134 -18.93 -69.94 -38.70
#